data_AF-A0A6A5APP3-F1
#
_entry.id   AF-A0A6A5APP3-F1
#
_cell.length_a   1.000
_cell.length_b   1.000
_cell.length_c   1.000
_cell.angle_alpha   90.00
_cell.angle_beta   90.00
_cell.angle_gamma   90.00
#
_symmetry.space_group_name_H-M   'P 1'
#
loop_
_entity.id
_entity.type
_entity.pdbx_description
1 polymer ?
#
loop_
_entity_poly.entity_id
_entity_poly.type
_entity_poly.pdbx_seq_one_letter_code
_entity_poly.pdbx_strand_id
1 'polypeptide(L)'
;MPPNDHPRHTARDDALLHPITAGPTSDVPMKDIEDAASHPIKYRADIDGLRTLAVVPVILFHAYPEIFPSGFIGVDVFFVISGYLISSILFKECTKGTFTYGSFYSRRIRRIYPTLLLVLSLTFWLGCLYMLSAKLQALATTMLAGTMFSANLQVMLLDRGYFDDDI
;
A
#
# COMPACT_ATOMS: atom_id res chain seq x y z
N MET A 1 61.91 -0.84 56.69
CA MET A 1 62.68 0.30 57.21
C MET A 1 63.84 0.56 56.25
N PRO A 2 64.16 1.79 55.83
CA PRO A 2 63.38 3.04 55.63
C PRO A 2 63.58 3.50 54.13
N PRO A 3 63.69 4.80 53.74
CA PRO A 3 62.82 5.96 53.92
C PRO A 3 62.40 6.66 52.58
N ASN A 4 61.25 7.32 52.67
CA ASN A 4 60.88 8.65 52.16
C ASN A 4 61.97 9.50 51.46
N ASP A 5 61.66 10.08 50.29
CA ASP A 5 62.07 11.47 50.02
C ASP A 5 61.14 12.18 49.00
N HIS A 6 60.43 13.17 49.50
CA HIS A 6 59.84 14.27 48.74
C HIS A 6 60.22 15.55 49.49
N PRO A 7 60.69 16.59 48.78
CA PRO A 7 59.86 17.80 48.74
C PRO A 7 59.94 18.65 47.46
N ARG A 8 58.74 19.03 46.98
CA ARG A 8 58.24 20.35 46.55
C ARG A 8 59.24 21.50 46.22
N HIS A 9 59.06 22.15 45.06
CA HIS A 9 58.45 23.49 44.86
C HIS A 9 58.99 24.20 43.60
N THR A 10 58.10 24.68 42.72
CA THR A 10 58.13 25.93 41.91
C THR A 10 56.87 25.89 41.01
N ALA A 11 55.70 26.40 41.39
CA ALA A 11 55.29 27.81 41.43
C ALA A 11 55.48 28.56 40.10
N ARG A 12 54.33 28.83 39.46
CA ARG A 12 54.01 29.91 38.49
C ARG A 12 54.66 29.86 37.11
N ASP A 13 53.84 29.50 36.13
CA ASP A 13 53.74 30.25 34.87
C ASP A 13 52.28 30.23 34.40
N ASP A 14 51.54 31.23 34.89
CA ASP A 14 50.21 31.63 34.42
C ASP A 14 50.35 32.34 33.07
N ALA A 15 50.49 31.59 31.97
CA ALA A 15 50.36 32.06 30.58
C ALA A 15 50.53 30.81 29.71
N LEU A 16 49.52 30.21 29.08
CA LEU A 16 48.73 30.81 28.02
C LEU A 16 47.37 30.12 27.96
N LEU A 17 46.34 30.89 28.32
CA LEU A 17 44.97 30.66 27.90
C LEU A 17 44.95 30.59 26.37
N HIS A 18 44.73 29.41 25.80
CA HIS A 18 44.31 29.34 24.41
C HIS A 18 42.96 30.04 24.30
N PRO A 19 42.83 31.11 23.48
CA PRO A 19 41.54 31.71 23.24
C PRO A 19 40.62 30.64 22.66
N ILE A 20 39.41 30.55 23.22
CA ILE A 20 38.27 29.89 22.57
C ILE A 20 37.99 30.70 21.30
N THR A 21 38.76 30.45 20.25
CA THR A 21 38.53 31.00 18.92
C THR A 21 37.52 30.12 18.23
N ALA A 22 36.39 30.73 17.86
CA ALA A 22 35.57 30.48 16.68
C ALA A 22 35.39 29.01 16.25
N GLY A 23 34.13 28.55 16.30
CA GLY A 23 33.74 27.21 15.88
C GLY A 23 34.24 26.83 14.49
N PRO A 24 34.33 25.52 14.19
CA PRO A 24 34.56 25.07 12.83
C PRO A 24 33.41 25.61 11.98
N THR A 25 33.78 26.44 11.03
CA THR A 25 32.99 26.84 9.89
C THR A 25 32.25 25.63 9.34
N SER A 26 30.96 25.85 9.10
CA SER A 26 30.06 24.97 8.38
C SER A 26 30.57 24.77 6.95
N ASP A 27 31.57 23.91 6.79
CA ASP A 27 32.11 23.49 5.51
C ASP A 27 31.67 22.05 5.18
N VAL A 28 30.51 21.65 5.72
CA VAL A 28 29.78 20.52 5.15
C VAL A 28 29.22 21.01 3.82
N PRO A 29 29.60 20.42 2.68
CA PRO A 29 28.97 20.75 1.41
C PRO A 29 27.46 20.58 1.56
N MET A 30 26.69 21.67 1.45
CA MET A 30 25.22 21.65 1.54
C MET A 30 24.58 20.61 0.59
N LYS A 31 25.31 20.25 -0.47
CA LYS A 31 24.93 19.27 -1.48
C LYS A 31 24.72 17.85 -0.92
N ASP A 32 25.37 17.49 0.18
CA ASP A 32 25.28 16.14 0.75
C ASP A 32 24.03 15.93 1.62
N ILE A 33 23.31 17.02 1.97
CA ILE A 33 22.09 16.96 2.78
C ILE A 33 20.83 16.85 1.90
N GLU A 34 20.89 17.26 0.63
CA GLU A 34 19.75 17.20 -0.30
C GLU A 34 19.49 15.78 -0.84
N ASP A 35 20.50 14.91 -0.88
CA ASP A 35 20.42 13.59 -1.53
C ASP A 35 19.88 12.47 -0.61
N ALA A 36 19.67 12.71 0.68
CA ALA A 36 19.26 11.69 1.65
C ALA A 36 17.74 11.40 1.69
N ALA A 37 16.90 12.14 0.95
CA ALA A 37 15.45 12.15 1.14
C ALA A 37 14.61 11.56 0.00
N SER A 38 15.15 10.66 -0.83
CA SER A 38 14.31 9.93 -1.79
C SER A 38 14.79 8.51 -2.05
N HIS A 39 14.49 7.60 -1.12
CA HIS A 39 14.32 6.21 -1.51
C HIS A 39 12.87 6.01 -1.99
N PRO A 40 12.59 6.07 -3.31
CA PRO A 40 11.28 5.67 -3.80
C PRO A 40 11.04 4.22 -3.35
N ILE A 41 9.84 3.96 -2.82
CA ILE A 41 9.35 2.60 -2.63
C ILE A 41 9.52 1.90 -3.98
N LYS A 42 10.49 0.99 -4.09
CA LYS A 42 10.82 0.31 -5.35
C LYS A 42 9.57 -0.40 -5.86
N TYR A 43 8.94 0.19 -6.87
CA TYR A 43 7.78 -0.40 -7.54
C TYR A 43 8.22 -1.69 -8.21
N ARG A 44 7.49 -2.77 -7.92
CA ARG A 44 7.78 -4.12 -8.40
C ARG A 44 6.85 -4.45 -9.55
N ALA A 45 7.23 -3.97 -10.73
CA ALA A 45 6.49 -4.16 -11.98
C ALA A 45 6.35 -5.65 -12.34
N ASP A 46 7.30 -6.50 -11.91
CA ASP A 46 7.27 -7.95 -12.07
C ASP A 46 6.06 -8.60 -11.38
N ILE A 47 5.78 -8.21 -10.14
CA ILE A 47 4.62 -8.74 -9.39
C ILE A 47 3.32 -8.20 -9.97
N ASP A 48 3.30 -6.94 -10.39
CA ASP A 48 2.09 -6.34 -10.97
C ASP A 48 1.75 -7.00 -12.31
N GLY A 49 2.76 -7.31 -13.14
CA GLY A 49 2.59 -8.07 -14.38
C GLY A 49 2.04 -9.47 -14.13
N LEU A 50 2.49 -10.15 -13.08
CA LEU A 50 1.95 -11.47 -12.72
C LEU A 50 0.47 -11.39 -12.28
N ARG A 51 0.08 -10.31 -11.59
CA ARG A 51 -1.34 -10.05 -11.27
C ARG A 51 -2.16 -9.82 -12.53
N THR A 52 -1.64 -9.05 -13.49
CA THR A 52 -2.31 -8.84 -14.77
C THR A 52 -2.48 -10.16 -15.53
N LEU A 53 -1.46 -11.02 -15.53
CA LEU A 53 -1.54 -12.34 -16.16
C LEU A 53 -2.61 -13.23 -15.50
N ALA A 54 -2.73 -13.18 -14.17
CA ALA A 54 -3.75 -13.93 -13.42
C ALA A 54 -5.19 -13.52 -13.77
N VAL A 55 -5.41 -12.30 -14.27
CA VAL A 55 -6.74 -11.81 -14.68
C VAL A 55 -7.14 -12.32 -16.08
N VAL A 56 -6.18 -12.65 -16.96
CA VAL A 56 -6.46 -13.15 -18.32
C VAL A 56 -7.43 -14.34 -18.35
N PRO A 57 -7.18 -15.44 -17.61
CA PRO A 57 -8.11 -16.58 -17.60
C PRO A 57 -9.50 -16.23 -17.04
N VAL A 58 -9.59 -15.25 -16.12
CA VAL A 58 -10.88 -14.78 -15.57
C VAL A 58 -11.70 -14.07 -16.65
N ILE A 59 -11.05 -13.24 -17.47
CA ILE A 59 -11.70 -12.57 -18.61
C ILE A 59 -12.14 -13.61 -19.65
N LEU A 60 -11.28 -14.59 -19.96
CA LEU A 60 -11.59 -15.64 -20.93
C LEU A 60 -12.77 -16.51 -20.48
N PHE A 61 -12.86 -16.85 -19.19
CA PHE A 61 -14.02 -17.57 -18.65
C PHE A 61 -15.32 -16.79 -18.82
N HIS A 62 -15.32 -15.48 -18.55
CA HIS A 62 -16.53 -14.66 -18.74
C HIS A 62 -16.88 -14.44 -20.22
N ALA A 63 -15.89 -14.44 -21.12
CA ALA A 63 -16.13 -14.28 -22.55
C ALA A 63 -16.56 -15.59 -23.24
N TYR A 64 -15.99 -16.73 -22.83
CA TYR A 64 -16.18 -18.05 -23.43
C TYR A 64 -16.22 -19.15 -22.34
N PRO A 65 -17.32 -19.24 -21.57
CA PRO A 65 -17.39 -20.13 -20.41
C PRO A 65 -17.28 -21.62 -20.79
N GLU A 66 -17.80 -22.03 -21.95
CA GLU A 66 -17.74 -23.43 -22.40
C GLU A 66 -16.33 -23.89 -22.80
N ILE A 67 -15.47 -22.96 -23.24
CA ILE A 67 -14.12 -23.27 -23.71
C ILE A 67 -13.12 -23.21 -22.55
N PHE A 68 -13.35 -22.34 -21.56
CA PHE A 68 -12.45 -22.11 -20.43
C PHE A 68 -13.14 -22.25 -19.07
N PRO A 69 -13.77 -23.41 -18.74
CA PRO A 69 -14.53 -23.58 -17.50
C PRO A 69 -13.66 -23.44 -16.23
N SER A 70 -12.35 -23.59 -16.34
CA SER A 70 -11.39 -23.47 -15.23
C SER A 70 -10.80 -22.07 -15.05
N GLY A 71 -11.31 -21.04 -15.72
CA GLY A 71 -10.73 -19.70 -15.63
C GLY A 71 -10.85 -19.03 -14.25
N PHE A 72 -11.70 -19.56 -13.36
CA PHE A 72 -11.81 -19.12 -11.96
C PHE A 72 -10.50 -19.30 -11.17
N ILE A 73 -9.62 -20.23 -11.56
CA ILE A 73 -8.28 -20.41 -10.94
C ILE A 73 -7.46 -19.11 -10.99
N GLY A 74 -7.69 -18.27 -12.00
CA GLY A 74 -7.06 -16.95 -12.09
C GLY A 74 -7.36 -16.05 -10.87
N VAL A 75 -8.57 -16.17 -10.31
CA VAL A 75 -8.99 -15.42 -9.11
C VAL A 75 -8.16 -15.84 -7.91
N ASP A 76 -7.97 -17.15 -7.71
CA ASP A 76 -7.16 -17.69 -6.60
C ASP A 76 -5.71 -17.21 -6.70
N VAL A 77 -5.11 -17.32 -7.88
CA VAL A 77 -3.73 -16.88 -8.13
C VAL A 77 -3.58 -15.38 -7.89
N PHE A 78 -4.54 -14.58 -8.39
CA PHE A 78 -4.55 -13.13 -8.18
C PHE A 78 -4.61 -12.77 -6.68
N PHE A 79 -5.44 -13.46 -5.90
CA PHE A 79 -5.56 -13.22 -4.46
C PHE A 79 -4.32 -13.65 -3.69
N VAL A 80 -3.69 -14.78 -4.03
CA VAL A 80 -2.44 -15.22 -3.40
C VAL A 80 -1.33 -14.19 -3.61
N ILE A 81 -1.13 -13.73 -4.85
CA ILE A 81 -0.11 -12.71 -5.17
C ILE A 81 -0.40 -11.39 -4.47
N SER A 82 -1.67 -10.96 -4.47
CA SER A 82 -2.09 -9.75 -3.77
C SER A 82 -1.84 -9.88 -2.26
N GLY A 83 -2.17 -11.03 -1.67
CA GLY A 83 -1.92 -11.33 -0.25
C GLY A 83 -0.44 -11.24 0.11
N TYR A 84 0.44 -11.86 -0.68
CA TYR A 84 1.89 -11.78 -0.51
C TYR A 84 2.38 -10.32 -0.49
N LEU A 85 1.96 -9.51 -1.47
CA LEU A 85 2.35 -8.10 -1.56
C LEU A 85 1.88 -7.32 -0.34
N ILE A 86 0.62 -7.50 0.05
CA ILE A 86 0.02 -6.83 1.21
C ILE A 86 0.77 -7.17 2.49
N SER A 87 1.01 -8.46 2.74
CA SER A 87 1.75 -8.94 3.90
C SER A 87 3.18 -8.42 3.93
N SER A 88 3.85 -8.34 2.78
CA SER A 88 5.21 -7.78 2.70
C SER A 88 5.27 -6.29 3.06
N ILE A 89 4.26 -5.51 2.67
CA ILE A 89 4.14 -4.09 3.05
C ILE A 89 3.88 -3.97 4.54
N LEU A 90 2.93 -4.74 5.06
CA LEU A 90 2.61 -4.75 6.50
C LEU A 90 3.84 -5.10 7.33
N PHE A 91 4.56 -6.16 6.96
CA PHE A 91 5.77 -6.57 7.66
C PHE A 91 6.81 -5.45 7.67
N LYS A 92 7.07 -4.81 6.53
CA LYS A 92 8.01 -3.70 6.41
C LYS A 92 7.62 -2.47 7.22
N GLU A 93 6.32 -2.13 7.27
CA GLU A 93 5.81 -1.01 8.08
C GLU A 93 5.84 -1.32 9.58
N CYS A 94 5.55 -2.57 9.97
CA CYS A 94 5.65 -3.03 11.35
C CYS A 94 7.10 -3.03 11.85
N THR A 95 8.06 -3.53 11.06
CA THR A 95 9.50 -3.48 11.43
C THR A 95 10.00 -2.05 11.62
N LYS A 96 9.41 -1.08 10.90
CA LYS A 96 9.74 0.35 11.02
C LYS A 96 8.98 1.07 12.14
N GLY A 97 8.02 0.41 12.80
CA GLY A 97 7.17 1.02 13.83
C GLY A 97 6.23 2.12 13.31
N THR A 98 6.08 2.28 12.00
CA THR A 98 5.26 3.34 11.37
C THR A 98 3.89 2.87 10.93
N PHE A 99 3.51 1.64 11.31
CA PHE A 99 2.24 1.05 10.90
C PHE A 99 1.05 1.73 11.61
N THR A 100 0.09 2.19 10.81
CA THR A 100 -1.21 2.64 11.30
C THR A 100 -2.29 2.16 10.34
N TYR A 101 -3.37 1.58 10.87
CA TYR A 101 -4.51 1.10 10.07
C TYR A 101 -5.06 2.20 9.15
N GLY A 102 -5.23 3.43 9.66
CA GLY A 102 -5.72 4.56 8.87
C GLY A 102 -4.83 4.90 7.67
N SER A 103 -3.50 4.87 7.83
CA SER A 103 -2.54 5.14 6.75
C SER A 103 -2.59 4.05 5.68
N PHE A 104 -2.69 2.79 6.10
CA PHE A 104 -2.82 1.65 5.21
C PHE A 104 -4.11 1.68 4.37
N TYR A 105 -5.27 1.89 5.01
CA TYR A 105 -6.54 1.96 4.30
C TYR A 105 -6.67 3.22 3.45
N SER A 106 -6.16 4.36 3.91
CA SER A 106 -6.12 5.62 3.14
C SER A 106 -5.42 5.45 1.78
N ARG A 107 -4.24 4.83 1.76
CA ARG A 107 -3.49 4.54 0.54
C ARG A 107 -4.26 3.63 -0.43
N ARG A 108 -4.99 2.65 0.11
CA ARG A 108 -5.81 1.73 -0.69
C ARG A 108 -7.03 2.42 -1.27
N ILE A 109 -7.76 3.19 -0.45
CA ILE A 109 -8.96 3.91 -0.85
C ILE A 109 -8.61 4.87 -1.99
N ARG A 110 -7.56 5.69 -1.83
CA ARG A 110 -7.13 6.64 -2.87
C ARG A 110 -6.72 5.98 -4.18
N ARG A 111 -6.31 4.70 -4.15
CA ARG A 111 -5.93 3.95 -5.35
C ARG A 111 -7.11 3.23 -6.01
N ILE A 112 -8.03 2.67 -5.24
CA ILE A 112 -9.10 1.78 -5.75
C ILE A 112 -10.39 2.55 -6.05
N TYR A 113 -10.77 3.51 -5.19
CA TYR A 113 -12.03 4.25 -5.35
C TYR A 113 -12.14 5.07 -6.65
N PRO A 114 -11.08 5.71 -7.17
CA PRO A 114 -11.21 6.49 -8.41
C PRO A 114 -11.69 5.64 -9.59
N THR A 115 -11.08 4.47 -9.78
CA THR A 115 -11.49 3.53 -10.84
C THR A 115 -12.87 2.95 -10.58
N LEU A 116 -13.18 2.62 -9.33
CA LEU A 116 -14.48 2.09 -8.94
C LEU A 116 -15.62 3.09 -9.23
N LEU A 117 -15.47 4.35 -8.84
CA LEU A 117 -16.49 5.38 -9.06
C LEU A 117 -16.69 5.67 -10.55
N LEU A 118 -15.61 5.65 -11.34
CA LEU A 118 -15.69 5.83 -12.79
C LEU A 118 -16.53 4.71 -13.42
N VAL A 119 -16.18 3.45 -13.15
CA VAL A 119 -16.89 2.29 -13.71
C VAL A 119 -18.35 2.29 -13.26
N LEU A 120 -18.62 2.49 -11.96
CA LEU A 120 -19.98 2.53 -11.44
C LEU A 120 -20.81 3.66 -12.07
N SER A 121 -20.25 4.87 -12.19
CA SER A 121 -20.96 5.99 -12.80
C SER A 121 -21.31 5.69 -14.27
N LEU A 122 -20.35 5.11 -15.01
CA LEU A 122 -20.58 4.72 -16.40
C LEU A 122 -21.63 3.61 -16.52
N THR A 123 -21.54 2.58 -15.70
CA THR A 123 -22.51 1.47 -15.68
C THR A 123 -23.91 1.96 -15.30
N PHE A 124 -24.03 2.85 -14.31
CA PHE A 124 -25.32 3.44 -13.94
C PHE A 124 -25.90 4.29 -15.05
N TRP A 125 -25.07 5.13 -15.67
CA TRP A 125 -25.50 5.98 -16.78
C TRP A 125 -26.00 5.16 -17.97
N LEU A 126 -25.30 4.09 -18.34
CA LEU A 126 -25.76 3.14 -19.35
C LEU A 126 -27.04 2.40 -18.91
N GLY A 127 -27.13 1.99 -17.65
CA GLY A 127 -28.33 1.37 -17.08
C GLY A 127 -29.57 2.24 -17.22
N CYS A 128 -29.45 3.55 -16.97
CA CYS A 128 -30.56 4.50 -17.13
C CYS A 128 -31.04 4.63 -18.58
N LEU A 129 -30.16 4.43 -19.57
CA LEU A 129 -30.51 4.55 -20.99
C LEU A 129 -31.15 3.27 -21.55
N TYR A 130 -30.70 2.10 -21.11
CA TYR A 130 -31.05 0.82 -21.74
C TYR A 130 -31.97 -0.09 -20.91
N MET A 131 -32.20 0.19 -19.62
CA MET A 131 -32.82 -0.78 -18.71
C MET A 131 -34.18 -0.34 -18.14
N LEU A 132 -35.09 -1.32 -17.95
CA LEU A 132 -36.43 -1.09 -17.38
C LEU A 132 -36.35 -0.79 -15.87
N SER A 133 -37.28 0.02 -15.36
CA SER A 133 -37.24 0.58 -13.99
C SER A 133 -37.03 -0.46 -12.86
N ALA A 134 -37.64 -1.65 -12.96
CA ALA A 134 -37.45 -2.72 -11.98
C ALA A 134 -36.01 -3.28 -11.94
N LYS A 135 -35.40 -3.49 -13.11
CA LYS A 135 -34.00 -3.94 -13.20
C LYS A 135 -33.03 -2.83 -12.75
N LEU A 136 -33.40 -1.56 -12.92
CA LEU A 136 -32.58 -0.42 -12.49
C LEU A 136 -32.47 -0.34 -10.95
N GLN A 137 -33.54 -0.67 -10.22
CA GLN A 137 -33.50 -0.75 -8.75
C GLN A 137 -32.61 -1.89 -8.25
N ALA A 138 -32.65 -3.06 -8.92
CA ALA A 138 -31.76 -4.18 -8.62
C ALA A 138 -30.28 -3.84 -8.90
N LEU A 139 -30.01 -3.12 -9.98
CA LEU A 139 -28.67 -2.60 -10.28
C LEU A 139 -28.21 -1.63 -9.18
N ALA A 140 -29.01 -0.63 -8.82
CA ALA A 140 -28.66 0.38 -7.83
C ALA A 140 -28.36 -0.22 -6.43
N THR A 141 -29.15 -1.21 -6.00
CA THR A 141 -28.92 -1.90 -4.73
C THR A 141 -27.62 -2.71 -4.73
N THR A 142 -27.34 -3.43 -5.82
CA THR A 142 -26.09 -4.19 -5.99
C THR A 142 -24.87 -3.28 -6.10
N MET A 143 -25.01 -2.16 -6.80
CA MET A 143 -23.97 -1.12 -6.87
C MET A 143 -23.67 -0.52 -5.49
N LEU A 144 -24.71 -0.27 -4.68
CA LEU A 144 -24.55 0.29 -3.33
C LEU A 144 -23.91 -0.72 -2.36
N ALA A 145 -24.24 -2.01 -2.48
CA ALA A 145 -23.53 -3.05 -1.74
C ALA A 145 -22.06 -3.16 -2.20
N GLY A 146 -21.81 -3.02 -3.52
CA GLY A 146 -20.47 -3.00 -4.10
C GLY A 146 -19.60 -1.83 -3.60
N THR A 147 -20.14 -0.61 -3.55
CA THR A 147 -19.41 0.58 -3.05
C THR A 147 -19.04 0.47 -1.58
N MET A 148 -19.89 -0.18 -0.79
CA MET A 148 -19.66 -0.47 0.63
C MET A 148 -18.78 -1.69 0.86
N PHE A 149 -18.28 -2.34 -0.20
CA PHE A 149 -17.56 -3.63 -0.13
C PHE A 149 -18.36 -4.73 0.60
N SER A 150 -19.69 -4.61 0.62
CA SER A 150 -20.63 -5.52 1.29
C SER A 150 -21.41 -6.39 0.31
N ALA A 151 -21.02 -6.43 -0.97
CA ALA A 151 -21.64 -7.27 -1.99
C ALA A 151 -21.68 -8.76 -1.59
N ASN A 152 -20.62 -9.28 -0.95
CA ASN A 152 -20.61 -10.66 -0.45
C ASN A 152 -21.68 -10.90 0.63
N LEU A 153 -21.95 -9.92 1.48
CA LEU A 153 -22.99 -10.01 2.51
C LEU A 153 -24.38 -9.95 1.89
N GLN A 154 -24.57 -9.12 0.86
CA GLN A 154 -25.81 -9.06 0.10
C GLN A 154 -26.14 -10.41 -0.54
N VAL A 155 -25.16 -11.04 -1.21
CA VAL A 155 -25.33 -12.37 -1.82
C VAL A 155 -25.66 -13.42 -0.75
N MET A 156 -24.94 -13.41 0.38
CA MET A 156 -25.18 -14.33 1.49
C MET A 156 -26.59 -14.20 2.10
N LEU A 157 -27.14 -12.98 2.15
CA LEU A 157 -28.46 -12.71 2.72
C LEU A 157 -29.62 -13.00 1.74
N LEU A 158 -29.32 -13.12 0.44
CA LEU A 158 -30.31 -13.33 -0.61
C LEU A 158 -30.41 -14.80 -1.06
N ASP A 159 -29.71 -15.74 -0.40
CA ASP A 159 -29.65 -17.18 -0.72
C ASP A 159 -29.38 -17.47 -2.22
N ARG A 160 -28.65 -16.57 -2.89
CA ARG A 160 -28.19 -16.77 -4.29
C ARG A 160 -26.82 -17.42 -4.26
N GLY A 161 -26.59 -18.45 -5.08
CA GLY A 161 -25.26 -19.00 -5.29
C GLY A 161 -24.33 -17.93 -5.87
N TYR A 162 -23.11 -17.81 -5.34
CA TYR A 162 -22.09 -16.87 -5.85
C TYR A 162 -21.74 -17.12 -7.33
N PHE A 163 -22.03 -18.32 -7.82
CA PHE A 163 -21.78 -18.79 -9.20
C PHE A 163 -23.06 -19.31 -9.89
N ASP A 164 -24.26 -18.95 -9.42
CA ASP A 164 -25.49 -19.34 -10.13
C ASP A 164 -25.63 -18.54 -11.44
N ASP A 165 -25.89 -19.25 -12.55
CA ASP A 165 -26.02 -18.72 -13.91
C ASP A 165 -27.39 -18.06 -14.21
N ASP A 166 -28.18 -17.73 -13.19
CA ASP A 166 -29.52 -17.17 -13.37
C ASP A 166 -29.48 -15.68 -13.78
N ILE A 167 -29.25 -15.43 -15.07
CA ILE A 167 -29.50 -14.16 -15.79
C ILE A 167 -30.92 -14.12 -16.35
#